data_AF-A0A523AUZ2-F1
#
_entry.id   AF-A0A523AUZ2-F1
#
_cell.length_a   1.000
_cell.length_b   1.000
_cell.length_c   1.000
_cell.angle_alpha   90.00
_cell.angle_beta   90.00
_cell.angle_gamma   90.00
#
_symmetry.space_group_name_H-M   'P 1'
#
loop_
_entity.id
_entity.type
_entity.pdbx_description
1 polymer ?
#
loop_
_entity_poly.entity_id
_entity_poly.type
_entity_poly.pdbx_seq_one_letter_code
_entity_poly.pdbx_strand_id
1 'polypeptide(L)'
;MGNKMWYQRMRGTNEPGGFPDGYICDFMQAERDLPARRFLEVAQEDEEEAKKYLRALNEGVGGIAAVIDNSIWLGFYMSGGIGFSNTVASAALAGNVIESFSDELVELIHRYTMGVRKAPPEWDVVKFMVNTIIQYTMESYEKFPTLAEFHWGGAHRISVIGSIAASTASIITGSSTMGLMAAHYSIAHVMKEGWLRTGWAGQEIQDHIGLPYLCSFRPEEGNLAELRGLNYPMQSFSAAHGAIRAAAVYGAMIGRGSAWCLSPIVKVAFADPHLVFDFKHPRLCIARAGIRQFMPAGERDPVLPPH
;
A
#
# COMPACT_ATOMS: atom_id res chain seq x y z
N MET A 1 13.74 12.50 -7.23
CA MET A 1 12.86 11.47 -6.67
C MET A 1 13.63 10.32 -6.05
N GLY A 2 14.60 9.69 -6.74
CA GLY A 2 15.30 8.51 -6.21
C GLY A 2 16.82 8.58 -6.28
N ASN A 3 17.50 7.97 -5.31
CA ASN A 3 18.96 7.85 -5.31
C ASN A 3 19.45 6.69 -6.20
N LYS A 4 20.75 6.66 -6.47
CA LYS A 4 21.39 5.55 -7.19
C LYS A 4 21.27 4.24 -6.41
N MET A 5 21.25 3.13 -7.14
CA MET A 5 21.15 1.78 -6.58
C MET A 5 22.52 1.12 -6.42
N TRP A 6 22.64 0.18 -5.48
CA TRP A 6 23.81 -0.69 -5.35
C TRP A 6 24.03 -1.59 -6.59
N TYR A 7 25.26 -2.10 -6.73
CA TYR A 7 25.80 -2.62 -7.98
C TYR A 7 24.97 -3.74 -8.65
N GLN A 8 24.43 -4.68 -7.88
CA GLN A 8 23.67 -5.83 -8.43
C GLN A 8 22.38 -5.45 -9.17
N ARG A 9 21.83 -4.26 -8.89
CA ARG A 9 20.65 -3.69 -9.58
C ARG A 9 20.91 -2.23 -9.95
N MET A 10 22.14 -1.95 -10.41
CA MET A 10 22.62 -0.60 -10.67
C MET A 10 21.65 0.14 -11.60
N ARG A 11 21.20 1.29 -11.13
CA ARG A 11 20.36 2.23 -11.86
C ARG A 11 20.77 3.65 -11.47
N GLY A 12 20.51 4.58 -12.38
CA GLY A 12 20.77 6.01 -12.15
C GLY A 12 19.90 6.59 -11.04
N THR A 13 20.01 7.89 -10.85
CA THR A 13 19.03 8.62 -10.03
C THR A 13 17.67 8.65 -10.72
N ASN A 14 16.61 8.85 -9.94
CA ASN A 14 15.21 8.94 -10.38
C ASN A 14 14.62 7.65 -10.95
N GLU A 15 15.11 6.50 -10.53
CA GLU A 15 14.58 5.19 -10.91
C GLU A 15 13.75 4.59 -9.77
N PRO A 16 12.69 3.79 -10.05
CA PRO A 16 11.74 3.31 -9.03
C PRO A 16 12.38 2.63 -7.83
N GLY A 17 13.44 1.85 -8.07
CA GLY A 17 14.18 1.17 -7.02
C GLY A 17 14.77 2.10 -5.95
N GLY A 18 15.04 3.36 -6.32
CA GLY A 18 15.68 4.36 -5.46
C GLY A 18 14.70 5.28 -4.75
N PHE A 19 13.38 5.12 -4.93
CA PHE A 19 12.36 5.92 -4.26
C PHE A 19 12.17 5.42 -2.82
N PRO A 20 12.25 6.31 -1.81
CA PRO A 20 11.79 6.00 -0.47
C PRO A 20 10.28 5.72 -0.47
N ASP A 21 9.81 4.80 0.36
CA ASP A 21 8.38 4.46 0.48
C ASP A 21 7.55 5.70 0.87
N GLY A 22 8.10 6.58 1.71
CA GLY A 22 7.47 7.85 2.06
C GLY A 22 7.31 8.82 0.89
N TYR A 23 8.26 8.86 -0.05
CA TYR A 23 8.11 9.65 -1.27
C TYR A 23 7.03 9.07 -2.18
N ILE A 24 6.95 7.73 -2.30
CA ILE A 24 5.88 7.09 -3.06
C ILE A 24 4.50 7.51 -2.52
N CYS A 25 4.34 7.59 -1.20
CA CYS A 25 3.11 8.08 -0.58
C CYS A 25 2.89 9.59 -0.79
N ASP A 26 3.96 10.39 -0.89
CA ASP A 26 3.86 11.81 -1.21
C ASP A 26 3.56 12.08 -2.70
N PHE A 27 3.79 11.11 -3.60
CA PHE A 27 3.32 11.21 -4.98
C PHE A 27 1.79 11.12 -5.05
N MET A 28 1.16 10.39 -4.13
CA MET A 28 -0.30 10.21 -4.08
C MET A 28 -0.98 11.52 -3.66
N GLN A 29 -2.12 11.81 -4.26
CA GLN A 29 -2.89 13.04 -3.99
C GLN A 29 -4.37 12.74 -3.70
N ALA A 30 -4.73 11.47 -3.51
CA ALA A 30 -6.11 11.02 -3.39
C ALA A 30 -6.82 11.57 -2.15
N GLU A 31 -6.07 11.90 -1.10
CA GLU A 31 -6.55 12.41 0.17
C GLU A 31 -6.64 13.94 0.24
N ARG A 32 -6.06 14.68 -0.72
CA ARG A 32 -5.75 16.12 -0.57
C ARG A 32 -6.95 17.04 -0.31
N ASP A 33 -8.17 16.59 -0.65
CA ASP A 33 -9.41 17.34 -0.45
C ASP A 33 -10.13 16.96 0.86
N LEU A 34 -9.64 15.93 1.57
CA LEU A 34 -10.19 15.52 2.85
C LEU A 34 -9.77 16.49 3.97
N PRO A 35 -10.60 16.69 5.00
CA PRO A 35 -10.21 17.49 6.15
C PRO A 35 -8.93 16.97 6.81
N ALA A 36 -7.98 17.87 7.11
CA ALA A 36 -6.76 17.54 7.84
C ALA A 36 -7.04 17.31 9.34
N ARG A 37 -7.71 16.19 9.64
CA ARG A 37 -8.16 15.78 10.97
C ARG A 37 -7.67 14.37 11.28
N ARG A 38 -7.53 14.04 12.56
CA ARG A 38 -7.18 12.69 12.96
C ARG A 38 -8.29 11.74 12.57
N PHE A 39 -7.91 10.61 11.98
CA PHE A 39 -8.88 9.65 11.48
C PHE A 39 -9.86 9.18 12.58
N LEU A 40 -9.36 8.89 13.78
CA LEU A 40 -10.23 8.46 14.88
C LEU A 40 -11.26 9.51 15.29
N GLU A 41 -10.96 10.82 15.16
CA GLU A 41 -11.94 11.87 15.44
C GLU A 41 -13.07 11.85 14.39
N VAL A 42 -12.70 11.71 13.11
CA VAL A 42 -13.65 11.60 12.00
C VAL A 42 -14.50 10.33 12.14
N ALA A 43 -13.87 9.18 12.38
CA ALA A 43 -14.53 7.89 12.51
C ALA A 43 -15.50 7.81 13.68
N GLN A 44 -15.33 8.63 14.73
CA GLN A 44 -16.28 8.70 15.84
C GLN A 44 -17.47 9.62 15.57
N GLU A 45 -17.29 10.64 14.72
CA GLU A 45 -18.32 11.63 14.40
C GLU A 45 -19.20 11.19 13.24
N ASP A 46 -18.61 10.64 12.18
CA ASP A 46 -19.30 10.28 10.94
C ASP A 46 -18.60 9.08 10.28
N GLU A 47 -19.29 7.94 10.30
CA GLU A 47 -18.83 6.69 9.68
C GLU A 47 -18.65 6.83 8.16
N GLU A 48 -19.57 7.53 7.48
CA GLU A 48 -19.53 7.69 6.03
C GLU A 48 -18.41 8.63 5.59
N GLU A 49 -18.12 9.66 6.39
CA GLU A 49 -16.94 10.49 6.17
C GLU A 49 -15.65 9.68 6.37
N ALA A 50 -15.57 8.85 7.42
CA ALA A 50 -14.40 8.01 7.65
C ALA A 50 -14.15 6.98 6.54
N LYS A 51 -15.19 6.42 5.92
CA LYS A 51 -15.04 5.57 4.72
C LYS A 51 -14.31 6.28 3.58
N LYS A 52 -14.50 7.60 3.41
CA LYS A 52 -13.77 8.38 2.39
C LYS A 52 -12.27 8.40 2.63
N TYR A 53 -11.82 8.41 3.89
CA TYR A 53 -10.39 8.40 4.24
C TYR A 53 -9.72 7.09 3.82
N LEU A 54 -10.34 5.94 4.12
CA LEU A 54 -9.80 4.64 3.68
C LEU A 54 -9.92 4.43 2.17
N ARG A 55 -10.98 4.93 1.53
CA ARG A 55 -11.09 4.89 0.07
C ARG A 55 -9.99 5.71 -0.61
N ALA A 56 -9.67 6.90 -0.08
CA ALA A 56 -8.52 7.69 -0.55
C ALA A 56 -7.18 6.98 -0.32
N LEU A 57 -7.02 6.31 0.82
CA LEU A 57 -5.88 5.44 1.11
C LEU A 57 -5.73 4.37 0.01
N ASN A 58 -6.78 3.60 -0.22
CA ASN A 58 -6.79 2.50 -1.18
C ASN A 58 -6.56 2.97 -2.62
N GLU A 59 -7.17 4.10 -3.01
CA GLU A 59 -7.00 4.72 -4.33
C GLU A 59 -5.53 5.00 -4.64
N GLY A 60 -4.83 5.67 -3.73
CA GLY A 60 -3.40 5.97 -3.87
C GLY A 60 -2.53 4.70 -3.84
N VAL A 61 -2.77 3.81 -2.87
CA VAL A 61 -2.00 2.57 -2.70
C VAL A 61 -2.12 1.68 -3.93
N GLY A 62 -3.33 1.43 -4.42
CA GLY A 62 -3.57 0.57 -5.57
C GLY A 62 -3.23 1.21 -6.92
N GLY A 63 -3.42 2.52 -7.05
CA GLY A 63 -3.19 3.24 -8.30
C GLY A 63 -1.73 3.68 -8.52
N ILE A 64 -0.97 3.92 -7.45
CA ILE A 64 0.42 4.41 -7.53
C ILE A 64 1.40 3.37 -7.00
N ALA A 65 1.36 3.05 -5.70
CA ALA A 65 2.39 2.22 -5.07
C ALA A 65 2.44 0.81 -5.67
N ALA A 66 1.28 0.15 -5.80
CA ALA A 66 1.22 -1.19 -6.38
C ALA A 66 1.72 -1.24 -7.83
N VAL A 67 1.44 -0.19 -8.62
CA VAL A 67 1.86 -0.11 -10.03
C VAL A 67 3.37 0.15 -10.14
N ILE A 68 3.90 1.10 -9.38
CA ILE A 68 5.34 1.42 -9.36
C ILE A 68 6.14 0.20 -8.91
N ASP A 69 5.73 -0.44 -7.81
CA ASP A 69 6.46 -1.56 -7.21
C ASP A 69 6.38 -2.81 -8.08
N ASN A 70 5.17 -3.23 -8.46
CA ASN A 70 4.95 -4.54 -9.06
C ASN A 70 4.93 -4.51 -10.59
N SER A 71 4.23 -3.57 -11.21
CA SER A 71 4.12 -3.54 -12.68
C SER A 71 5.39 -2.98 -13.33
N ILE A 72 5.93 -1.89 -12.77
CA ILE A 72 7.07 -1.19 -13.36
C ILE A 72 8.38 -1.75 -12.80
N TRP A 73 8.63 -1.66 -11.50
CA TRP A 73 9.93 -2.02 -10.97
C TRP A 73 10.19 -3.53 -11.02
N LEU A 74 9.41 -4.31 -10.28
CA LEU A 74 9.66 -5.75 -10.19
C LEU A 74 9.27 -6.47 -11.49
N GLY A 75 8.13 -6.11 -12.09
CA GLY A 75 7.58 -6.77 -13.27
C GLY A 75 8.26 -6.41 -14.59
N PHE A 76 8.93 -5.26 -14.69
CA PHE A 76 9.62 -4.85 -15.91
C PHE A 76 11.12 -4.64 -15.69
N TYR A 77 11.54 -3.80 -14.75
CA TYR A 77 12.97 -3.48 -14.55
C TYR A 77 13.80 -4.65 -14.01
N MET A 78 13.23 -5.44 -13.10
CA MET A 78 13.94 -6.50 -12.37
C MET A 78 13.66 -7.91 -12.88
N SER A 79 12.65 -8.10 -13.73
CA SER A 79 12.31 -9.39 -14.33
C SER A 79 12.01 -9.25 -15.83
N GLY A 80 10.84 -8.73 -16.20
CA GLY A 80 10.38 -8.62 -17.58
C GLY A 80 9.50 -9.80 -18.02
N GLY A 81 9.07 -9.77 -19.29
CA GLY A 81 8.13 -10.75 -19.86
C GLY A 81 6.67 -10.37 -19.63
N ILE A 82 5.83 -11.35 -19.24
CA ILE A 82 4.41 -11.11 -18.93
C ILE A 82 4.26 -10.16 -17.72
N GLY A 83 5.23 -10.17 -16.80
CA GLY A 83 5.26 -9.31 -15.63
C GLY A 83 4.25 -9.72 -14.55
N PHE A 84 3.89 -8.77 -13.69
CA PHE A 84 3.12 -8.99 -12.46
C PHE A 84 1.79 -8.22 -12.39
N SER A 85 1.29 -7.75 -13.54
CA SER A 85 0.05 -6.97 -13.62
C SER A 85 -1.18 -7.76 -13.16
N ASN A 86 -1.26 -9.05 -13.52
CA ASN A 86 -2.37 -9.95 -13.19
C ASN A 86 -2.23 -10.66 -11.83
N THR A 87 -1.12 -10.48 -11.10
CA THR A 87 -0.84 -11.20 -9.85
C THR A 87 -0.86 -10.33 -8.60
N VAL A 88 -0.23 -9.15 -8.63
CA VAL A 88 0.04 -8.39 -7.38
C VAL A 88 -0.08 -6.87 -7.53
N ALA A 89 -0.22 -6.37 -8.76
CA ALA A 89 -0.45 -4.96 -9.01
C ALA A 89 -1.97 -4.65 -9.02
N SER A 90 -2.51 -4.17 -10.15
CA SER A 90 -3.91 -3.78 -10.26
C SER A 90 -4.88 -4.91 -9.96
N ALA A 91 -4.58 -6.16 -10.33
CA ALA A 91 -5.51 -7.27 -10.13
C ALA A 91 -5.80 -7.59 -8.66
N ALA A 92 -4.82 -7.46 -7.77
CA ALA A 92 -4.99 -7.77 -6.34
C ALA A 92 -5.79 -6.70 -5.57
N LEU A 93 -5.87 -5.49 -6.12
CA LEU A 93 -6.52 -4.32 -5.52
C LEU A 93 -7.67 -3.80 -6.38
N ALA A 94 -8.18 -4.64 -7.29
CA ALA A 94 -9.34 -4.37 -8.12
C ALA A 94 -10.60 -5.03 -7.56
N GLY A 95 -11.75 -4.76 -8.18
CA GLY A 95 -13.01 -5.42 -7.87
C GLY A 95 -13.66 -4.95 -6.56
N ASN A 96 -13.25 -3.81 -6.01
CA ASN A 96 -13.75 -3.25 -4.74
C ASN A 96 -13.58 -4.19 -3.52
N VAL A 97 -12.69 -5.17 -3.60
CA VAL A 97 -12.48 -6.16 -2.53
C VAL A 97 -11.86 -5.48 -1.30
N ILE A 98 -10.75 -4.76 -1.49
CA ILE A 98 -10.07 -4.08 -0.38
C ILE A 98 -10.92 -2.94 0.19
N GLU A 99 -11.72 -2.26 -0.65
CA GLU A 99 -12.69 -1.26 -0.25
C GLU A 99 -13.78 -1.85 0.65
N SER A 100 -14.32 -3.02 0.29
CA SER A 100 -15.32 -3.70 1.11
C SER A 100 -14.76 -4.05 2.51
N PHE A 101 -13.54 -4.58 2.57
CA PHE A 101 -12.87 -4.84 3.86
C PHE A 101 -12.54 -3.56 4.63
N SER A 102 -12.27 -2.46 3.93
CA SER A 102 -11.98 -1.17 4.56
C SER A 102 -13.23 -0.51 5.13
N ASP A 103 -14.38 -0.67 4.47
CA ASP A 103 -15.67 -0.18 4.98
C ASP A 103 -16.04 -0.92 6.29
N GLU A 104 -15.82 -2.23 6.35
CA GLU A 104 -15.99 -3.05 7.57
C GLU A 104 -15.01 -2.68 8.68
N LEU A 105 -13.76 -2.37 8.32
CA LEU A 105 -12.77 -1.83 9.25
C LEU A 105 -13.25 -0.51 9.87
N VAL A 106 -13.84 0.38 9.06
CA VAL A 106 -14.39 1.65 9.57
C VAL A 106 -15.52 1.40 10.55
N GLU A 107 -16.45 0.50 10.24
CA GLU A 107 -17.55 0.14 11.14
C GLU A 107 -17.05 -0.48 12.46
N LEU A 108 -16.00 -1.30 12.40
CA LEU A 108 -15.32 -1.84 13.59
C LEU A 108 -14.68 -0.71 14.42
N ILE A 109 -13.96 0.21 13.77
CA ILE A 109 -13.31 1.34 14.45
C ILE A 109 -14.36 2.24 15.09
N HIS A 110 -15.41 2.62 14.36
CA HIS A 110 -16.51 3.46 14.85
C HIS A 110 -17.11 2.87 16.13
N ARG A 111 -17.37 1.56 16.15
CA ARG A 111 -17.97 0.89 17.31
C ARG A 111 -17.04 0.76 18.51
N TYR A 112 -15.76 0.44 18.30
CA TYR A 112 -14.86 0.03 19.39
C TYR A 112 -13.84 1.07 19.84
N THR A 113 -13.78 2.24 19.17
CA THR A 113 -12.81 3.30 19.52
C THR A 113 -13.45 4.59 20.03
N MET A 114 -14.72 4.55 20.42
CA MET A 114 -15.43 5.70 21.01
C MET A 114 -14.69 6.24 22.24
N GLY A 115 -14.42 7.54 22.26
CA GLY A 115 -13.65 8.23 23.29
C GLY A 115 -12.13 8.07 23.16
N VAL A 116 -11.63 7.33 22.17
CA VAL A 116 -10.18 7.12 21.96
C VAL A 116 -9.67 8.16 20.97
N ARG A 117 -8.83 9.08 21.45
CA ARG A 117 -8.23 10.11 20.59
C ARG A 117 -7.08 9.59 19.71
N LYS A 118 -6.34 8.60 20.22
CA LYS A 118 -5.20 7.95 19.56
C LYS A 118 -4.97 6.61 20.23
N ALA A 119 -4.95 5.52 19.47
CA ALA A 119 -4.55 4.23 20.02
C ALA A 119 -3.04 4.27 20.34
N PRO A 120 -2.61 3.85 21.53
CA PRO A 120 -1.18 3.72 21.83
C PRO A 120 -0.55 2.73 20.83
N PRO A 121 0.68 2.99 20.34
CA PRO A 121 1.39 2.07 19.47
C PRO A 121 1.96 0.90 20.28
N GLU A 122 1.10 0.19 20.99
CA GLU A 122 1.39 -1.00 21.78
C GLU A 122 0.80 -2.23 21.09
N TRP A 123 1.60 -3.28 20.95
CA TRP A 123 1.21 -4.44 20.16
C TRP A 123 -0.06 -5.10 20.68
N ASP A 124 -0.20 -5.28 21.99
CA ASP A 124 -1.37 -5.94 22.57
C ASP A 124 -2.68 -5.17 22.31
N VAL A 125 -2.60 -3.83 22.22
CA VAL A 125 -3.75 -2.98 21.89
C VAL A 125 -4.12 -3.11 20.42
N VAL A 126 -3.13 -3.07 19.54
CA VAL A 126 -3.33 -3.09 18.08
C VAL A 126 -3.72 -4.48 17.57
N LYS A 127 -3.12 -5.52 18.15
CA LYS A 127 -3.29 -6.92 17.74
C LYS A 127 -4.74 -7.37 17.79
N PHE A 128 -5.54 -6.88 18.75
CA PHE A 128 -6.97 -7.20 18.81
C PHE A 128 -7.69 -6.76 17.54
N MET A 129 -7.59 -5.47 17.18
CA MET A 129 -8.22 -4.91 15.98
C MET A 129 -7.72 -5.59 14.70
N VAL A 130 -6.41 -5.83 14.61
CA VAL A 130 -5.79 -6.52 13.48
C VAL A 130 -6.31 -7.95 13.36
N ASN A 131 -6.36 -8.72 14.44
CA ASN A 131 -6.88 -10.09 14.38
C ASN A 131 -8.35 -10.12 13.99
N THR A 132 -9.17 -9.22 14.53
CA THR A 132 -10.61 -9.18 14.20
C THR A 132 -10.83 -8.94 12.70
N ILE A 133 -10.22 -7.90 12.13
CA ILE A 133 -10.43 -7.59 10.71
C ILE A 133 -9.78 -8.62 9.78
N ILE A 134 -8.64 -9.21 10.16
CA ILE A 134 -7.97 -10.22 9.35
C ILE A 134 -8.71 -11.56 9.39
N GLN A 135 -9.28 -11.94 10.53
CA GLN A 135 -10.18 -13.09 10.61
C GLN A 135 -11.40 -12.88 9.72
N TYR A 136 -12.07 -11.73 9.81
CA TYR A 136 -13.19 -11.39 8.90
C TYR A 136 -12.78 -11.46 7.42
N THR A 137 -11.61 -10.92 7.08
CA THR A 137 -11.06 -10.94 5.72
C THR A 137 -10.84 -12.38 5.26
N MET A 138 -10.25 -13.23 6.10
CA MET A 138 -9.96 -14.63 5.78
C MET A 138 -11.24 -15.45 5.62
N GLU A 139 -12.16 -15.34 6.57
CA GLU A 139 -13.47 -16.00 6.53
C GLU A 139 -14.30 -15.57 5.32
N SER A 140 -14.15 -14.33 4.86
CA SER A 140 -14.81 -13.86 3.63
C SER A 140 -14.32 -14.61 2.39
N TYR A 141 -13.02 -14.89 2.26
CA TYR A 141 -12.51 -15.74 1.17
C TYR A 141 -13.01 -17.18 1.26
N GLU A 142 -13.21 -17.70 2.47
CA GLU A 142 -13.73 -19.05 2.69
C GLU A 142 -15.23 -19.16 2.40
N LYS A 143 -15.99 -18.12 2.78
CA LYS A 143 -17.44 -18.03 2.61
C LYS A 143 -17.86 -17.79 1.17
N PHE A 144 -17.06 -17.05 0.40
CA PHE A 144 -17.38 -16.65 -0.97
C PHE A 144 -16.38 -17.27 -1.97
N PRO A 145 -16.67 -18.45 -2.55
CA PRO A 145 -15.76 -19.12 -3.48
C PRO A 145 -15.38 -18.26 -4.69
N THR A 146 -16.29 -17.42 -5.18
CA THR A 146 -16.03 -16.49 -6.29
C THR A 146 -14.97 -15.44 -5.93
N LEU A 147 -14.87 -15.04 -4.66
CA LEU A 147 -13.82 -14.13 -4.19
C LEU A 147 -12.46 -14.84 -4.17
N ALA A 148 -12.42 -16.09 -3.71
CA ALA A 148 -11.21 -16.92 -3.75
C ALA A 148 -10.77 -17.24 -5.19
N GLU A 149 -11.71 -17.39 -6.12
CA GLU A 149 -11.46 -17.56 -7.55
C GLU A 149 -10.94 -16.27 -8.19
N PHE A 150 -11.54 -15.12 -7.88
CA PHE A 150 -11.07 -13.81 -8.36
C PHE A 150 -9.63 -13.54 -7.91
N HIS A 151 -9.32 -13.82 -6.65
CA HIS A 151 -7.96 -13.81 -6.10
C HIS A 151 -7.38 -15.22 -6.01
N TRP A 152 -7.34 -15.93 -7.13
CA TRP A 152 -6.86 -17.32 -7.22
C TRP A 152 -5.48 -17.53 -6.60
N GLY A 153 -4.57 -16.56 -6.74
CA GLY A 153 -3.20 -16.62 -6.25
C GLY A 153 -3.05 -16.22 -4.78
N GLY A 154 -2.19 -16.94 -4.04
CA GLY A 154 -1.77 -16.52 -2.69
C GLY A 154 -1.14 -15.13 -2.67
N ALA A 155 -0.47 -14.77 -3.77
CA ALA A 155 0.03 -13.45 -4.14
C ALA A 155 -0.95 -12.28 -3.91
N HIS A 156 -2.15 -12.40 -4.48
CA HIS A 156 -3.20 -11.40 -4.38
C HIS A 156 -3.63 -11.26 -2.92
N ARG A 157 -3.82 -12.41 -2.26
CA ARG A 157 -4.25 -12.48 -0.87
C ARG A 157 -3.21 -11.91 0.10
N ILE A 158 -1.90 -12.08 -0.15
CA ILE A 158 -0.83 -11.38 0.60
C ILE A 158 -1.00 -9.87 0.48
N SER A 159 -1.20 -9.36 -0.74
CA SER A 159 -1.38 -7.92 -0.98
C SER A 159 -2.57 -7.38 -0.19
N VAL A 160 -3.70 -8.08 -0.19
CA VAL A 160 -4.93 -7.67 0.51
C VAL A 160 -4.79 -7.79 2.02
N ILE A 161 -4.41 -8.96 2.55
CA ILE A 161 -4.26 -9.20 4.00
C ILE A 161 -3.22 -8.25 4.58
N GLY A 162 -2.06 -8.13 3.94
CA GLY A 162 -1.01 -7.22 4.38
C GLY A 162 -1.46 -5.76 4.36
N SER A 163 -2.15 -5.31 3.30
CA SER A 163 -2.57 -3.91 3.19
C SER A 163 -3.69 -3.57 4.18
N ILE A 164 -4.64 -4.47 4.43
CA ILE A 164 -5.68 -4.28 5.44
C ILE A 164 -5.09 -4.27 6.85
N ALA A 165 -4.18 -5.19 7.17
CA ALA A 165 -3.49 -5.20 8.46
C ALA A 165 -2.65 -3.93 8.68
N ALA A 166 -1.90 -3.51 7.65
CA ALA A 166 -1.11 -2.30 7.67
C ALA A 166 -1.99 -1.06 7.88
N SER A 167 -3.08 -0.93 7.13
CA SER A 167 -4.01 0.19 7.22
C SER A 167 -4.64 0.25 8.62
N THR A 168 -5.11 -0.90 9.14
CA THR A 168 -5.73 -1.02 10.46
C THR A 168 -4.83 -0.46 11.56
N ALA A 169 -3.60 -0.98 11.65
CA ALA A 169 -2.67 -0.59 12.70
C ALA A 169 -2.14 0.83 12.51
N SER A 170 -1.81 1.22 11.28
CA SER A 170 -1.24 2.54 11.02
C SER A 170 -2.25 3.68 11.20
N ILE A 171 -3.50 3.49 10.80
CA ILE A 171 -4.50 4.57 10.83
C ILE A 171 -5.00 4.89 12.24
N ILE A 172 -5.11 3.88 13.12
CA ILE A 172 -5.54 4.09 14.51
C ILE A 172 -4.41 4.58 15.43
N THR A 173 -3.16 4.21 15.12
CA THR A 173 -1.99 4.59 15.94
C THR A 173 -1.22 5.79 15.40
N GLY A 174 -1.37 6.12 14.12
CA GLY A 174 -0.53 7.08 13.42
C GLY A 174 0.94 6.65 13.31
N SER A 175 1.22 5.34 13.36
CA SER A 175 2.58 4.77 13.32
C SER A 175 2.74 3.81 12.15
N SER A 176 3.62 4.15 11.21
CA SER A 176 3.96 3.36 10.03
C SER A 176 4.69 2.07 10.41
N THR A 177 5.57 2.13 11.41
CA THR A 177 6.23 0.94 11.99
C THR A 177 5.20 -0.04 12.56
N MET A 178 4.18 0.45 13.25
CA MET A 178 3.11 -0.41 13.77
C MET A 178 2.25 -1.00 12.64
N GLY A 179 2.00 -0.21 11.59
CA GLY A 179 1.39 -0.70 10.34
C GLY A 179 2.15 -1.89 9.74
N LEU A 180 3.46 -1.73 9.50
CA LEU A 180 4.28 -2.80 8.95
C LEU A 180 4.35 -4.02 9.89
N MET A 181 4.42 -3.80 11.22
CA MET A 181 4.42 -4.87 12.20
C MET A 181 3.14 -5.72 12.08
N ALA A 182 1.99 -5.06 11.98
CA ALA A 182 0.70 -5.73 11.80
C ALA A 182 0.63 -6.51 10.49
N ALA A 183 1.14 -5.95 9.39
CA ALA A 183 1.17 -6.64 8.10
C ALA A 183 2.03 -7.90 8.14
N HIS A 184 3.27 -7.79 8.61
CA HIS A 184 4.18 -8.92 8.72
C HIS A 184 3.62 -10.00 9.64
N TYR A 185 3.06 -9.63 10.79
CA TYR A 185 2.39 -10.58 11.69
C TYR A 185 1.22 -11.28 11.00
N SER A 186 0.38 -10.53 10.28
CA SER A 186 -0.82 -11.07 9.64
C SER A 186 -0.46 -12.05 8.52
N ILE A 187 0.59 -11.79 7.75
CA ILE A 187 1.03 -12.70 6.69
C ILE A 187 1.80 -13.90 7.26
N ALA A 188 2.83 -13.64 8.07
CA ALA A 188 3.74 -14.68 8.55
C ALA A 188 3.12 -15.64 9.57
N HIS A 189 2.10 -15.20 10.31
CA HIS A 189 1.47 -15.99 11.36
C HIS A 189 -0.01 -16.23 11.10
N VAL A 190 -0.84 -15.19 10.97
CA VAL A 190 -2.31 -15.38 10.93
C VAL A 190 -2.74 -16.09 9.64
N MET A 191 -2.38 -15.54 8.48
CA MET A 191 -2.68 -16.12 7.17
C MET A 191 -2.00 -17.48 6.98
N LYS A 192 -0.69 -17.54 7.27
CA LYS A 192 0.11 -18.75 7.08
C LYS A 192 -0.44 -19.93 7.88
N GLU A 193 -0.71 -19.74 9.17
CA GLU A 193 -1.20 -20.81 10.03
C GLU A 193 -2.70 -21.09 9.81
N GLY A 194 -3.51 -20.07 9.56
CA GLY A 194 -4.95 -20.24 9.35
C GLY A 194 -5.30 -20.96 8.04
N TRP A 195 -4.58 -20.66 6.95
CA TRP A 195 -4.81 -21.30 5.65
C TRP A 195 -3.82 -22.40 5.28
N LEU A 196 -2.79 -22.62 6.11
CA LEU A 196 -1.67 -23.53 5.84
C LEU A 196 -0.98 -23.24 4.50
N ARG A 197 -1.07 -22.00 4.03
CA ARG A 197 -0.48 -21.51 2.78
C ARG A 197 -0.34 -19.99 2.78
N THR A 198 0.64 -19.50 2.05
CA THR A 198 0.89 -18.06 1.83
C THR A 198 0.94 -17.77 0.32
N GLY A 199 1.95 -17.03 -0.13
CA GLY A 199 2.24 -16.68 -1.51
C GLY A 199 3.06 -17.74 -2.24
N TRP A 200 3.77 -17.33 -3.29
CA TRP A 200 4.65 -18.24 -4.04
C TRP A 200 6.02 -18.39 -3.37
N ALA A 201 6.65 -19.55 -3.49
CA ALA A 201 8.09 -19.81 -3.25
C ALA A 201 8.84 -18.86 -2.27
N GLY A 202 8.37 -18.76 -1.02
CA GLY A 202 9.02 -17.93 0.01
C GLY A 202 8.77 -16.42 -0.10
N GLN A 203 7.68 -16.00 -0.77
CA GLN A 203 7.26 -14.61 -0.91
C GLN A 203 7.20 -13.89 0.45
N GLU A 204 6.78 -14.61 1.50
CA GLU A 204 6.66 -14.11 2.87
C GLU A 204 7.99 -13.99 3.63
N ILE A 205 9.14 -14.12 2.95
CA ILE A 205 10.46 -13.95 3.58
C ILE A 205 10.57 -12.59 4.27
N GLN A 206 10.03 -11.53 3.64
CA GLN A 206 9.97 -10.19 4.21
C GLN A 206 9.14 -10.15 5.49
N ASP A 207 8.08 -10.96 5.57
CA ASP A 207 7.16 -10.97 6.71
C ASP A 207 7.75 -11.70 7.91
N HIS A 208 8.50 -12.78 7.69
CA HIS A 208 9.17 -13.50 8.77
C HIS A 208 10.30 -12.68 9.40
N ILE A 209 11.16 -12.06 8.58
CA ILE A 209 12.30 -11.27 9.07
C ILE A 209 11.93 -9.82 9.37
N GLY A 210 10.83 -9.33 8.81
CA GLY A 210 10.34 -7.97 9.04
C GLY A 210 9.97 -7.73 10.49
N LEU A 211 9.41 -8.74 11.18
CA LEU A 211 9.08 -8.66 12.61
C LEU A 211 10.30 -8.28 13.47
N PRO A 212 11.44 -9.00 13.45
CA PRO A 212 12.63 -8.59 14.20
C PRO A 212 13.34 -7.35 13.61
N TYR A 213 13.31 -7.13 12.29
CA TYR A 213 14.06 -6.04 11.66
C TYR A 213 13.37 -4.68 11.75
N LEU A 214 12.06 -4.64 11.99
CA LEU A 214 11.29 -3.39 12.03
C LEU A 214 11.84 -2.37 13.04
N CYS A 215 12.25 -2.86 14.20
CA CYS A 215 12.78 -2.05 15.31
C CYS A 215 14.27 -2.28 15.55
N SER A 216 14.97 -2.90 14.60
CA SER A 216 16.43 -3.08 14.72
C SER A 216 17.15 -1.73 14.58
N PHE A 217 18.32 -1.62 15.21
CA PHE A 217 19.24 -0.50 15.04
C PHE A 217 20.49 -0.89 14.22
N ARG A 218 20.55 -2.14 13.74
CA ARG A 218 21.66 -2.57 12.89
C ARG A 218 21.54 -1.90 11.52
N PRO A 219 22.64 -1.38 10.93
CA PRO A 219 22.59 -0.57 9.71
C PRO A 219 21.85 -1.20 8.52
N GLU A 220 21.92 -2.52 8.38
CA GLU A 220 21.34 -3.30 7.29
C GLU A 220 19.91 -3.79 7.57
N GLU A 221 19.49 -3.77 8.84
CA GLU A 221 18.19 -4.26 9.30
C GLU A 221 17.24 -3.10 9.63
N GLY A 222 17.74 -2.07 10.31
CA GLY A 222 16.95 -1.00 10.89
C GLY A 222 16.79 0.22 9.98
N ASN A 223 15.55 0.66 9.77
CA ASN A 223 15.27 1.99 9.24
C ASN A 223 13.83 2.41 9.54
N LEU A 224 13.56 3.72 9.61
CA LEU A 224 12.21 4.28 9.67
C LEU A 224 11.43 3.83 8.44
N ALA A 225 10.18 3.41 8.61
CA ALA A 225 9.38 2.83 7.53
C ALA A 225 9.28 3.75 6.30
N GLU A 226 9.17 5.06 6.51
CA GLU A 226 9.12 6.07 5.46
C GLU A 226 10.42 6.19 4.65
N LEU A 227 11.57 5.90 5.28
CA LEU A 227 12.91 5.96 4.68
C LEU A 227 13.35 4.63 4.06
N ARG A 228 12.56 3.57 4.21
CA ARG A 228 12.75 2.30 3.51
C ARG A 228 12.35 2.47 2.03
N GLY A 229 12.45 1.40 1.26
CA GLY A 229 12.13 1.38 -0.15
C GLY A 229 12.76 0.17 -0.82
N LEU A 230 12.63 0.11 -2.14
CA LEU A 230 13.10 -1.03 -2.94
C LEU A 230 14.63 -1.24 -2.91
N ASN A 231 15.39 -0.29 -2.37
CA ASN A 231 16.82 -0.46 -2.12
C ASN A 231 17.17 -0.94 -0.71
N TYR A 232 16.21 -1.01 0.22
CA TYR A 232 16.40 -1.61 1.53
C TYR A 232 16.57 -3.14 1.38
N PRO A 233 17.60 -3.76 2.00
CA PRO A 233 18.01 -5.12 1.67
C PRO A 233 16.87 -6.14 1.63
N MET A 234 15.95 -6.11 2.59
CA MET A 234 14.91 -7.15 2.65
C MET A 234 13.71 -6.87 1.74
N GLN A 235 13.46 -5.63 1.35
CA GLN A 235 12.32 -5.26 0.48
C GLN A 235 12.59 -5.44 -1.02
N SER A 236 13.78 -5.94 -1.31
CA SER A 236 14.44 -5.87 -2.60
C SER A 236 14.02 -6.94 -3.62
N PHE A 237 13.36 -8.01 -3.16
CA PHE A 237 13.35 -9.28 -3.88
C PHE A 237 11.97 -9.93 -4.05
N SER A 238 10.94 -9.52 -3.30
CA SER A 238 9.59 -10.09 -3.45
C SER A 238 8.54 -9.04 -3.75
N ALA A 239 7.71 -9.36 -4.75
CA ALA A 239 6.57 -8.58 -5.17
C ALA A 239 5.39 -8.72 -4.19
N ALA A 240 4.32 -7.94 -4.39
CA ALA A 240 3.15 -7.75 -3.50
C ALA A 240 3.35 -6.85 -2.28
N HIS A 241 4.56 -6.40 -1.99
CA HIS A 241 4.83 -5.69 -0.74
C HIS A 241 4.71 -4.17 -0.86
N GLY A 242 4.87 -3.57 -2.05
CA GLY A 242 4.79 -2.11 -2.21
C GLY A 242 3.46 -1.52 -1.75
N ALA A 243 2.35 -2.19 -2.04
CA ALA A 243 1.04 -1.78 -1.56
C ALA A 243 0.95 -1.79 -0.03
N ILE A 244 1.50 -2.83 0.61
CA ILE A 244 1.53 -3.01 2.07
C ILE A 244 2.34 -1.90 2.73
N ARG A 245 3.54 -1.60 2.18
CA ARG A 245 4.41 -0.54 2.69
C ARG A 245 3.76 0.83 2.58
N ALA A 246 3.13 1.10 1.44
CA ALA A 246 2.40 2.34 1.24
C ALA A 246 1.17 2.43 2.15
N ALA A 247 0.41 1.35 2.34
CA ALA A 247 -0.72 1.32 3.27
C ALA A 247 -0.29 1.66 4.70
N ALA A 248 0.86 1.17 5.15
CA ALA A 248 1.41 1.49 6.47
C ALA A 248 1.84 2.96 6.59
N VAL A 249 2.59 3.47 5.61
CA VAL A 249 3.14 4.84 5.65
C VAL A 249 2.06 5.89 5.41
N TYR A 250 1.24 5.69 4.40
CA TYR A 250 0.14 6.59 4.03
C TYR A 250 -0.98 6.54 5.06
N GLY A 251 -1.33 5.35 5.55
CA GLY A 251 -2.30 5.18 6.64
C GLY A 251 -1.86 5.87 7.94
N ALA A 252 -0.57 5.84 8.28
CA ALA A 252 -0.05 6.57 9.44
C ALA A 252 -0.12 8.10 9.28
N MET A 253 0.06 8.60 8.06
CA MET A 253 -0.09 10.02 7.75
C MET A 253 -1.56 10.45 7.87
N ILE A 254 -2.46 9.72 7.23
CA ILE A 254 -3.92 9.94 7.29
C ILE A 254 -4.42 9.83 8.73
N GLY A 255 -3.99 8.81 9.48
CA GLY A 255 -4.35 8.60 10.88
C GLY A 255 -4.00 9.77 11.79
N ARG A 256 -2.88 10.44 11.52
CA ARG A 256 -2.44 11.64 12.26
C ARG A 256 -3.17 12.92 11.85
N GLY A 257 -3.85 12.93 10.70
CA GLY A 257 -4.34 14.17 10.07
C GLY A 257 -3.18 15.04 9.55
N SER A 258 -2.04 14.43 9.21
CA SER A 258 -0.89 15.12 8.63
C SER A 258 -1.13 15.40 7.14
N ALA A 259 -0.33 16.28 6.53
CA ALA A 259 -0.45 16.62 5.10
C ALA A 259 0.59 15.94 4.19
N TRP A 260 1.61 15.27 4.75
CA TRP A 260 2.65 14.56 4.00
C TRP A 260 3.24 13.40 4.82
N CYS A 261 3.88 12.45 4.14
CA CYS A 261 4.52 11.29 4.74
C CYS A 261 6.00 11.56 5.07
N LEU A 262 6.80 11.97 4.09
CA LEU A 262 8.25 12.12 4.23
C LEU A 262 8.77 13.50 3.82
N SER A 263 8.24 14.08 2.73
CA SER A 263 8.67 15.39 2.25
C SER A 263 7.50 16.27 1.81
N PRO A 264 7.29 17.43 2.46
CA PRO A 264 6.26 18.38 2.04
C PRO A 264 6.54 18.96 0.65
N ILE A 265 7.82 19.03 0.25
CA ILE A 265 8.22 19.51 -1.08
C ILE A 265 7.75 18.53 -2.16
N VAL A 266 7.96 17.23 -1.93
CA VAL A 266 7.50 16.19 -2.86
C VAL A 266 5.97 16.20 -2.93
N LYS A 267 5.28 16.25 -1.78
CA LYS A 267 3.82 16.29 -1.75
C LYS A 267 3.25 17.44 -2.57
N VAL A 268 3.77 18.66 -2.40
CA VAL A 268 3.32 19.84 -3.17
C VAL A 268 3.67 19.72 -4.65
N ALA A 269 4.83 19.15 -5.00
CA ALA A 269 5.24 19.01 -6.40
C ALA A 269 4.32 18.10 -7.23
N PHE A 270 3.63 17.14 -6.59
CA PHE A 270 2.63 16.28 -7.25
C PHE A 270 1.20 16.85 -7.16
N ALA A 271 0.99 17.95 -6.43
CA ALA A 271 -0.27 18.68 -6.39
C ALA A 271 -0.44 19.63 -7.59
N ASP A 272 0.07 19.25 -8.76
CA ASP A 272 0.08 20.07 -9.98
C ASP A 272 -0.98 19.57 -10.98
N PRO A 273 -2.02 20.37 -11.30
CA PRO A 273 -3.04 19.99 -12.28
C PRO A 273 -2.51 19.95 -13.73
N HIS A 274 -1.30 20.42 -14.00
CA HIS A 274 -0.69 20.37 -15.32
C HIS A 274 0.05 19.06 -15.61
N LEU A 275 0.16 18.16 -14.62
CA LEU A 275 0.68 16.82 -14.85
C LEU A 275 -0.25 16.02 -15.78
N VAL A 276 0.36 15.26 -16.70
CA VAL A 276 -0.38 14.43 -17.68
C VAL A 276 -1.20 13.34 -16.98
N PHE A 277 -0.66 12.79 -15.90
CA PHE A 277 -1.29 11.76 -15.09
C PHE A 277 -1.94 12.40 -13.85
N ASP A 278 -3.20 12.10 -13.60
CA ASP A 278 -3.91 12.59 -12.42
C ASP A 278 -3.59 11.74 -11.18
N PHE A 279 -2.70 12.25 -10.33
CA PHE A 279 -2.30 11.60 -9.08
C PHE A 279 -3.37 11.63 -7.98
N LYS A 280 -4.46 12.38 -8.17
CA LYS A 280 -5.63 12.36 -7.28
C LYS A 280 -6.56 11.18 -7.60
N HIS A 281 -6.70 10.86 -8.88
CA HIS A 281 -7.54 9.74 -9.36
C HIS A 281 -6.73 8.76 -10.22
N PRO A 282 -5.68 8.13 -9.65
CA PRO A 282 -4.78 7.27 -10.40
C PRO A 282 -5.48 6.05 -11.00
N ARG A 283 -6.45 5.43 -10.30
CA ARG A 283 -7.15 4.26 -10.84
C ARG A 283 -8.07 4.63 -11.99
N LEU A 284 -8.63 5.85 -12.01
CA LEU A 284 -9.38 6.35 -13.16
C LEU A 284 -8.47 6.53 -14.39
N CYS A 285 -7.25 7.05 -14.21
CA CYS A 285 -6.26 7.14 -15.28
C CYS A 285 -5.92 5.75 -15.84
N ILE A 286 -5.68 4.78 -14.96
CA ILE A 286 -5.41 3.38 -15.34
C ILE A 286 -6.61 2.77 -16.08
N ALA A 287 -7.83 3.01 -15.60
CA ALA A 287 -9.05 2.52 -16.25
C ALA A 287 -9.20 3.12 -17.67
N ARG A 288 -9.00 4.43 -17.81
CA ARG A 288 -8.99 5.12 -19.13
C ARG A 288 -7.92 4.54 -20.04
N ALA A 289 -6.72 4.27 -19.52
CA ALA A 289 -5.66 3.63 -20.30
C ALA A 289 -6.06 2.21 -20.74
N GLY A 290 -6.71 1.44 -19.87
CA GLY A 290 -7.23 0.10 -20.18
C GLY A 290 -8.23 0.08 -21.35
N ILE A 291 -8.99 1.15 -21.53
CA ILE A 291 -9.91 1.34 -22.67
C ILE A 291 -9.35 2.24 -23.77
N ARG A 292 -8.04 2.53 -23.76
CA ARG A 292 -7.31 3.34 -24.77
C ARG A 292 -7.81 4.78 -24.91
N GLN A 293 -8.27 5.37 -23.81
CA GLN A 293 -8.74 6.76 -23.73
C GLN A 293 -7.78 7.68 -22.95
N PHE A 294 -6.67 7.15 -22.46
CA PHE A 294 -5.61 7.97 -21.87
C PHE A 294 -4.69 8.49 -22.98
N MET A 295 -4.42 9.80 -22.98
CA MET A 295 -3.50 10.43 -23.93
C MET A 295 -2.14 10.67 -23.25
N PRO A 296 -1.11 9.85 -23.52
CA PRO A 296 0.21 10.08 -22.98
C PRO A 296 0.90 11.28 -23.67
N ALA A 297 1.88 11.85 -22.99
CA ALA A 297 2.86 12.73 -23.63
C ALA A 297 4.02 11.92 -24.21
N GLY A 298 4.81 12.55 -25.09
CA GLY A 298 6.03 11.94 -25.64
C GLY A 298 5.83 11.11 -26.91
N GLU A 299 4.62 11.10 -27.47
CA GLU A 299 4.38 10.53 -28.80
C GLU A 299 5.21 11.22 -29.88
N ARG A 300 5.58 10.46 -30.90
CA ARG A 300 6.44 10.92 -31.99
C ARG A 300 5.71 11.07 -33.32
N ASP A 301 4.40 10.88 -33.34
CA ASP A 301 3.56 11.02 -34.55
C ASP A 301 3.83 12.31 -35.35
N PRO A 302 4.05 13.50 -34.73
CA PRO A 302 4.32 14.72 -35.48
C PRO A 302 5.61 14.71 -36.31
N VAL A 303 6.55 13.81 -36.01
CA VAL A 303 7.85 13.68 -36.70
C VAL A 303 8.00 12.37 -37.47
N LEU A 304 6.94 11.56 -37.52
CA LEU A 304 6.93 10.27 -38.21
C LEU A 304 6.02 10.32 -39.45
N PRO A 305 6.29 9.50 -40.48
CA PRO A 305 5.33 9.25 -41.53
C PRO A 305 4.01 8.67 -40.95
N PRO A 306 2.87 8.88 -41.62
CA PRO A 306 1.62 8.21 -41.27
C PRO A 306 1.78 6.68 -41.21
N HIS A 307 1.25 6.04 -40.17
CA HIS A 307 1.33 4.60 -39.92
C HIS A 307 -0.01 4.03 -39.43
#